data_AF-A0A954NYK2-F1
#
_entry.id   AF-A0A954NYK2-F1
#
_cell.length_a   1.000
_cell.length_b   1.000
_cell.length_c   1.000
_cell.angle_alpha   90.00
_cell.angle_beta   90.00
_cell.angle_gamma   90.00
#
_symmetry.space_group_name_H-M   'P 1'
#
loop_
_entity.id
_entity.type
_entity.pdbx_description
1 polymer ?
#
loop_
_entity_poly.entity_id
_entity_poly.type
_entity_poly.pdbx_seq_one_letter_code
_entity_poly.pdbx_strand_id
1 'polypeptide(L)'
;MTTTSSLLILAEGHWGTGFLFTPLLLWLFVCASGMAPLILLRYSNFTPVDEPIPIFKKSLSVLDPVWIDENGFQGKSAIQPMGIPMAIFTNTDQTIAMAVYFAGGQRVLDLVSKFSGDISLTTSTTIDGPVVPAPPGVMYQGFKGCKPEKLLQLHRDGIEFLQGHLQTELVLHEDVASSMQQFIGRQLTFLFTRPWNILALPYRYAVTRFVRQNTTIEQQEEKGIINLDSLIHQARDAA
;
A
#
# COMPACT_ATOMS: atom_id res chain seq x y z
N MET A 1 68.19 -34.61 14.69
CA MET A 1 67.64 -33.87 13.53
C MET A 1 66.48 -34.69 12.99
N THR A 2 65.21 -34.29 12.96
CA THR A 2 64.43 -33.20 13.58
C THR A 2 63.00 -33.68 13.36
N THR A 3 62.28 -33.95 14.45
CA THR A 3 60.89 -34.40 14.48
C THR A 3 59.98 -33.19 14.30
N THR A 4 59.36 -33.04 13.13
CA THR A 4 58.24 -32.10 12.94
C THR A 4 56.96 -32.75 13.42
N SER A 5 56.58 -32.40 14.65
CA SER A 5 55.30 -32.75 15.26
C SER A 5 54.18 -31.95 14.59
N SER A 6 53.17 -32.66 14.11
CA SER A 6 51.91 -32.14 13.60
C SER A 6 51.15 -31.43 14.74
N LEU A 7 51.19 -30.10 14.74
CA LEU A 7 50.34 -29.25 15.57
C LEU A 7 48.97 -29.14 14.87
N LEU A 8 48.15 -30.17 15.05
CA LEU A 8 46.73 -30.15 14.72
C LEU A 8 46.02 -29.40 15.86
N ILE A 9 45.95 -28.08 15.74
CA ILE A 9 45.14 -27.24 16.63
C ILE A 9 43.68 -27.54 16.28
N LEU A 10 43.09 -28.45 17.05
CA LEU A 10 41.64 -28.59 17.19
C LEU A 10 41.12 -27.28 17.80
N ALA A 11 40.67 -26.37 16.93
CA ALA A 11 39.83 -25.26 17.33
C ALA A 11 38.45 -25.82 17.69
N GLU A 12 38.32 -26.39 18.89
CA GLU A 12 37.03 -26.58 19.56
C GLU A 12 36.50 -25.19 19.94
N GLY A 13 36.00 -24.48 18.94
CA GLY A 13 35.26 -23.25 19.14
C GLY A 13 33.99 -23.59 19.90
N HIS A 14 33.94 -23.18 21.17
CA HIS A 14 32.69 -22.95 21.89
C HIS A 14 31.85 -21.94 21.12
N TRP A 15 31.15 -22.39 20.08
CA TRP A 15 30.01 -21.70 19.49
C TRP A 15 28.89 -21.79 20.52
N GLY A 16 29.02 -20.97 21.57
CA GLY A 16 27.99 -20.79 22.57
C GLY A 16 26.67 -20.51 21.87
N THR A 17 25.63 -21.16 22.34
CA THR A 17 24.25 -21.06 21.86
C THR A 17 23.77 -19.61 21.66
N GLY A 18 24.42 -18.61 22.27
CA GLY A 18 24.20 -17.19 22.06
C GLY A 18 24.39 -16.66 20.63
N PHE A 19 25.18 -17.30 19.75
CA PHE A 19 25.41 -16.75 18.40
C PHE A 19 24.20 -16.90 17.47
N LEU A 20 23.31 -17.86 17.73
CA LEU A 20 22.09 -18.10 16.93
C LEU A 20 20.90 -17.23 17.36
N PHE A 21 20.88 -16.73 18.59
CA PHE A 21 19.76 -15.92 19.10
C PHE A 21 19.81 -14.46 18.66
N THR A 22 20.99 -13.89 18.50
CA THR A 22 21.15 -12.46 18.15
C THR A 22 20.51 -12.10 16.80
N PRO A 23 20.70 -12.86 15.70
CA PRO A 23 20.07 -12.55 14.42
C PRO A 23 18.54 -12.67 14.46
N LEU A 24 18.01 -13.65 15.20
CA LEU A 24 16.57 -13.84 15.38
C LEU A 24 15.94 -12.69 16.17
N LEU A 25 16.57 -12.27 17.27
CA LEU A 25 16.09 -11.14 18.07
C LEU A 25 16.12 -9.84 17.28
N LEU A 26 17.19 -9.60 16.50
CA LEU A 26 17.26 -8.46 15.59
C LEU A 26 16.15 -8.51 14.54
N TRP A 27 15.89 -9.66 13.94
CA TRP A 27 14.80 -9.84 12.97
C TRP A 27 13.43 -9.55 13.58
N LEU A 28 13.16 -10.08 14.77
CA LEU A 28 11.91 -9.83 15.50
C LEU A 28 11.75 -8.34 15.84
N PHE A 29 12.83 -7.66 16.23
CA PHE A 29 12.81 -6.23 16.47
C PHE A 29 12.52 -5.42 15.19
N VAL A 30 13.10 -5.79 14.05
CA VAL A 30 12.79 -5.19 12.74
C VAL A 30 11.32 -5.43 12.36
N CYS A 31 10.81 -6.64 12.57
CA CYS A 31 9.39 -6.93 12.32
C CYS A 31 8.47 -6.10 13.23
N ALA A 32 8.78 -6.02 14.53
CA ALA A 32 8.00 -5.27 15.51
C ALA A 32 8.01 -3.76 15.22
N SER A 33 9.16 -3.19 14.84
CA SER A 33 9.25 -1.78 14.46
C SER A 33 8.47 -1.47 13.18
N GLY A 34 8.49 -2.37 12.18
CA GLY A 34 7.65 -2.26 10.98
C GLY A 34 6.14 -2.34 11.26
N MET A 35 5.74 -3.03 12.32
CA MET A 35 4.34 -3.12 12.77
C MET A 35 3.84 -1.89 13.50
N ALA A 36 4.72 -1.13 14.15
CA ALA A 36 4.31 -0.01 15.00
C ALA A 36 3.48 1.04 14.24
N PRO A 37 3.85 1.50 13.03
CA PRO A 37 3.01 2.42 12.25
C PRO A 37 1.63 1.85 11.93
N LEU A 38 1.54 0.55 11.62
CA LEU A 38 0.26 -0.10 11.29
C LEU A 38 -0.66 -0.15 12.51
N ILE A 39 -0.12 -0.46 13.68
CA ILE A 39 -0.88 -0.45 14.93
C ILE A 39 -1.35 0.98 15.26
N LEU A 40 -0.49 1.99 15.08
CA LEU A 40 -0.84 3.39 15.30
C LEU A 40 -1.90 3.89 14.32
N LEU A 41 -1.89 3.42 13.06
CA LEU A 41 -2.96 3.71 12.10
C LEU A 41 -4.33 3.24 12.59
N ARG A 42 -4.41 2.13 13.33
CA ARG A 42 -5.67 1.64 13.91
C ARG A 42 -6.35 2.66 14.82
N TYR A 43 -5.53 3.38 15.58
CA TYR A 43 -5.97 4.36 16.58
C TYR A 43 -5.94 5.79 16.04
N SER A 44 -5.64 5.96 14.75
CA SER A 44 -5.62 7.27 14.13
C SER A 44 -7.02 7.81 13.94
N ASN A 45 -7.14 9.13 14.08
CA ASN A 45 -8.40 9.81 13.82
C ASN A 45 -8.56 10.04 12.30
N PHE A 46 -9.58 9.41 11.71
CA PHE A 46 -9.97 9.61 10.32
C PHE A 46 -11.09 10.65 10.18
N THR A 47 -11.57 11.22 11.29
CA THR A 47 -12.58 12.29 11.25
C THR A 47 -12.04 13.45 10.39
N PRO A 48 -12.86 13.98 9.47
CA PRO A 48 -12.49 15.16 8.71
C PRO A 48 -12.03 16.29 9.63
N VAL A 49 -10.93 16.96 9.26
CA VAL A 49 -10.42 18.10 10.04
C VAL A 49 -11.28 19.34 9.80
N ASP A 50 -11.52 20.12 10.87
CA ASP A 50 -12.33 21.33 10.83
C ASP A 50 -11.70 22.45 9.97
N GLU A 51 -10.36 22.49 9.90
CA GLU A 51 -9.59 23.44 9.10
C GLU A 51 -8.82 22.75 7.95
N PRO A 52 -9.50 22.30 6.89
CA PRO A 52 -8.87 21.52 5.83
C PRO A 52 -8.07 22.39 4.83
N ILE A 53 -8.26 23.72 4.90
CA ILE A 53 -7.74 24.70 3.93
C ILE A 53 -6.21 24.63 3.77
N PRO A 54 -5.38 24.52 4.82
CA PRO A 54 -3.92 24.51 4.66
C PRO A 54 -3.42 23.34 3.83
N ILE A 55 -3.96 22.13 4.05
CA ILE A 55 -3.55 20.95 3.28
C ILE A 55 -4.12 20.98 1.87
N PHE A 56 -5.36 21.44 1.67
CA PHE A 56 -5.89 21.65 0.31
C PHE A 56 -5.05 22.66 -0.48
N LYS A 57 -4.70 23.82 0.10
CA LYS A 57 -3.83 24.81 -0.54
C LYS A 57 -2.47 24.21 -0.90
N LYS A 58 -1.87 23.45 0.01
CA LYS A 58 -0.59 22.77 -0.23
C LYS A 58 -0.72 21.74 -1.35
N SER A 59 -1.77 20.92 -1.35
CA SER A 59 -2.03 19.92 -2.39
C SER A 59 -2.30 20.57 -3.75
N LEU A 60 -3.10 21.63 -3.80
CA LEU A 60 -3.35 22.41 -5.01
C LEU A 60 -2.09 23.12 -5.51
N SER A 61 -1.15 23.51 -4.64
CA SER A 61 0.11 24.14 -5.08
C SER A 61 1.06 23.20 -5.83
N VAL A 62 0.84 21.89 -5.71
CA VAL A 62 1.66 20.85 -6.37
C VAL A 62 0.89 20.09 -7.45
N LEU A 63 -0.35 20.45 -7.71
CA LEU A 63 -1.17 19.91 -8.78
C LEU A 63 -1.51 21.02 -9.76
N ASP A 64 -1.65 20.68 -11.03
CA ASP A 64 -2.14 21.64 -12.01
C ASP A 64 -3.65 21.87 -11.75
N PRO A 65 -4.09 23.08 -11.38
CA PRO A 65 -5.49 23.36 -11.11
C PRO A 65 -6.37 23.18 -12.36
N VAL A 66 -5.83 23.40 -13.56
CA VAL A 66 -6.55 23.18 -14.82
C VAL A 66 -6.82 21.70 -14.99
N TRP A 67 -5.80 20.86 -14.76
CA TRP A 67 -5.95 19.40 -14.85
C TRP A 67 -6.96 18.83 -13.84
N ILE A 68 -6.98 19.35 -12.61
CA ILE A 68 -7.97 18.97 -11.59
C ILE A 68 -9.39 19.25 -12.10
N ASP A 69 -9.62 20.46 -12.62
CA ASP A 69 -10.92 20.90 -13.12
C ASP A 69 -11.37 20.11 -14.36
N GLU A 70 -10.47 19.93 -15.33
CA GLU A 70 -10.73 19.15 -16.55
C GLU A 70 -11.09 17.68 -16.28
N ASN A 71 -10.56 17.10 -15.20
CA ASN A 71 -10.88 15.74 -14.78
C ASN A 71 -11.98 15.67 -13.70
N GLY A 72 -12.59 16.83 -13.39
CA GLY A 72 -13.75 16.92 -12.52
C GLY A 72 -13.47 16.60 -11.06
N PHE A 73 -12.20 16.72 -10.61
CA PHE A 73 -11.84 16.46 -9.22
C PHE A 73 -12.23 17.63 -8.32
N GLN A 74 -13.02 17.32 -7.28
CA GLN A 74 -13.46 18.29 -6.29
C GLN A 74 -12.93 17.91 -4.91
N GLY A 75 -12.50 18.89 -4.13
CA GLY A 75 -12.06 18.66 -2.75
C GLY A 75 -13.22 18.18 -1.89
N LYS A 76 -13.10 16.99 -1.32
CA LYS A 76 -14.17 16.33 -0.54
C LYS A 76 -13.96 16.51 0.96
N SER A 77 -12.77 16.21 1.45
CA SER A 77 -12.42 16.31 2.86
C SER A 77 -10.90 16.36 3.06
N ALA A 78 -10.46 16.70 4.25
CA ALA A 78 -9.09 16.45 4.68
C ALA A 78 -9.09 15.62 5.95
N ILE A 79 -8.14 14.71 6.06
CA ILE A 79 -7.98 13.81 7.20
C ILE A 79 -6.52 13.83 7.66
N GLN A 80 -6.26 13.37 8.88
CA GLN A 80 -4.90 13.40 9.45
C GLN A 80 -4.50 12.08 10.14
N PRO A 81 -4.45 10.96 9.40
CA PRO A 81 -3.99 9.70 9.97
C PRO A 81 -2.55 9.81 10.46
N MET A 82 -2.28 9.34 11.69
CA MET A 82 -0.97 9.45 12.35
C MET A 82 -0.35 10.85 12.34
N GLY A 83 -1.16 11.91 12.32
CA GLY A 83 -0.63 13.27 12.25
C GLY A 83 -0.17 13.71 10.85
N ILE A 84 -0.35 12.88 9.81
CA ILE A 84 0.00 13.21 8.42
C ILE A 84 -1.22 13.81 7.71
N PRO A 85 -1.23 15.12 7.40
CA PRO A 85 -2.37 15.73 6.72
C PRO A 85 -2.49 15.22 5.29
N MET A 86 -3.71 14.87 4.91
CA MET A 86 -4.07 14.35 3.60
C MET A 86 -5.28 15.10 3.07
N ALA A 87 -5.19 15.61 1.85
CA ALA A 87 -6.33 16.17 1.12
C ALA A 87 -6.95 15.07 0.26
N ILE A 88 -8.27 14.94 0.34
CA ILE A 88 -9.06 13.99 -0.44
C ILE A 88 -9.85 14.76 -1.48
N PHE A 89 -9.76 14.32 -2.72
CA PHE A 89 -10.56 14.77 -3.84
C PHE A 89 -11.34 13.59 -4.40
N THR A 90 -12.48 13.85 -5.03
CA THR A 90 -13.23 12.84 -5.79
C THR A 90 -13.58 13.41 -7.15
N ASN A 91 -13.55 12.59 -8.21
CA ASN A 91 -14.03 13.01 -9.52
C ASN A 91 -15.55 13.23 -9.52
N THR A 92 -16.11 13.73 -10.64
CA THR A 92 -17.51 14.17 -10.72
C THR A 92 -18.53 13.06 -10.42
N ASP A 93 -18.27 11.84 -10.90
CA ASP A 93 -19.11 10.68 -10.60
C ASP A 93 -18.77 10.01 -9.25
N GLN A 94 -17.78 10.52 -8.52
CA GLN A 94 -17.31 10.01 -7.23
C GLN A 94 -16.83 8.55 -7.25
N THR A 95 -16.48 7.98 -8.40
CA THR A 95 -15.96 6.61 -8.51
C THR A 95 -14.46 6.51 -8.29
N ILE A 96 -13.74 7.63 -8.43
CA ILE A 96 -12.29 7.72 -8.20
C ILE A 96 -12.04 8.71 -7.07
N ALA A 97 -11.44 8.23 -5.98
CA ALA A 97 -10.89 9.08 -4.93
C ALA A 97 -9.40 9.34 -5.17
N MET A 98 -8.98 10.59 -5.03
CA MET A 98 -7.58 11.01 -5.08
C MET A 98 -7.15 11.51 -3.71
N ALA A 99 -6.17 10.86 -3.11
CA ALA A 99 -5.52 11.29 -1.88
C ALA A 99 -4.18 11.95 -2.19
N VAL A 100 -3.95 13.14 -1.63
CA VAL A 100 -2.70 13.90 -1.79
C VAL A 100 -2.14 14.23 -0.42
N TYR A 101 -0.91 13.80 -0.15
CA TYR A 101 -0.24 14.02 1.12
C TYR A 101 1.28 14.11 0.95
N PHE A 102 1.97 14.46 2.04
CA PHE A 102 3.42 14.67 2.05
C PHE A 102 4.04 13.82 3.15
N ALA A 103 4.90 12.88 2.78
CA ALA A 103 5.57 11.97 3.70
C ALA A 103 7.03 11.80 3.27
N GLY A 104 7.96 11.77 4.23
CA GLY A 104 9.39 11.55 3.96
C GLY A 104 10.01 12.58 3.00
N GLY A 105 9.52 13.83 3.01
CA GLY A 105 9.98 14.88 2.09
C GLY A 105 9.47 14.73 0.65
N GLN A 106 8.59 13.77 0.38
CA GLN A 106 8.04 13.50 -0.94
C GLN A 106 6.53 13.79 -0.97
N ARG A 107 6.04 14.23 -2.14
CA ARG A 107 4.62 14.27 -2.44
C ARG A 107 4.17 12.85 -2.80
N VAL A 108 3.10 12.39 -2.15
CA VAL A 108 2.41 11.16 -2.52
C VAL A 108 1.03 11.50 -3.07
N LEU A 109 0.69 10.87 -4.19
CA LEU A 109 -0.63 10.90 -4.79
C LEU A 109 -1.09 9.48 -5.00
N ASP A 110 -2.24 9.14 -4.43
CA ASP A 110 -2.91 7.86 -4.58
C ASP A 110 -4.27 8.07 -5.25
N LEU A 111 -4.54 7.31 -6.30
CA LEU A 111 -5.85 7.18 -6.91
C LEU A 111 -6.45 5.84 -6.48
N VAL A 112 -7.68 5.86 -5.99
CA VAL A 112 -8.36 4.70 -5.45
C VAL A 112 -9.72 4.58 -6.12
N SER A 113 -10.00 3.36 -6.59
CA SER A 113 -11.32 2.95 -7.08
C SER A 113 -11.75 1.67 -6.39
N LYS A 114 -13.05 1.50 -6.21
CA LYS A 114 -13.65 0.32 -5.59
C LYS A 114 -14.60 -0.36 -6.55
N PHE A 115 -14.71 -1.67 -6.42
CA PHE A 115 -15.66 -2.51 -7.13
C PHE A 115 -16.51 -3.27 -6.10
N SER A 116 -17.60 -3.88 -6.58
CA SER A 116 -18.38 -4.81 -5.76
C SER A 116 -17.53 -5.97 -5.24
N GLY A 117 -17.93 -6.54 -4.10
CA GLY A 117 -17.21 -7.65 -3.47
C GLY A 117 -15.91 -7.26 -2.77
N ASP A 118 -15.80 -6.04 -2.25
CA ASP A 118 -14.62 -5.55 -1.51
C ASP A 118 -13.32 -5.53 -2.32
N ILE A 119 -13.44 -5.48 -3.65
CA ILE A 119 -12.31 -5.35 -4.55
C ILE A 119 -11.96 -3.86 -4.69
N SER A 120 -10.67 -3.53 -4.69
CA SER A 120 -10.18 -2.16 -4.81
C SER A 120 -8.90 -2.11 -5.62
N LEU A 121 -8.74 -1.03 -6.37
CA LEU A 121 -7.52 -0.70 -7.10
C LEU A 121 -6.96 0.61 -6.54
N THR A 122 -5.69 0.58 -6.15
CA THR A 122 -4.92 1.77 -5.81
C THR A 122 -3.75 1.95 -6.78
N THR A 123 -3.64 3.13 -7.38
CA THR A 123 -2.52 3.52 -8.25
C THR A 123 -1.80 4.71 -7.62
N SER A 124 -0.50 4.58 -7.39
CA SER A 124 0.24 5.49 -6.50
C SER A 124 1.54 6.02 -7.11
N THR A 125 1.95 7.21 -6.70
CA THR A 125 3.28 7.75 -7.01
C THR A 125 4.40 7.21 -6.11
N THR A 126 4.08 6.38 -5.12
CA THR A 126 5.06 5.62 -4.34
C THR A 126 4.98 4.13 -4.67
N ILE A 127 6.02 3.39 -4.28
CA ILE A 127 6.07 1.92 -4.36
C ILE A 127 5.93 1.28 -2.98
N ASP A 128 5.75 2.08 -1.93
CA ASP A 128 5.74 1.57 -0.55
C ASP A 128 4.35 1.07 -0.11
N GLY A 129 3.28 1.37 -0.86
CA GLY A 129 1.92 0.89 -0.55
C GLY A 129 1.71 -0.64 -0.53
N PRO A 130 2.37 -1.48 -1.36
CA PRO A 130 2.17 -2.93 -1.38
C PRO A 130 3.05 -3.67 -0.36
N VAL A 131 3.76 -2.95 0.52
CA VAL A 131 4.65 -3.55 1.53
C VAL A 131 3.86 -4.34 2.56
N VAL A 132 2.67 -3.84 2.92
CA VAL A 132 1.82 -4.46 3.94
C VAL A 132 0.95 -5.54 3.28
N PRO A 133 0.93 -6.78 3.81
CA PRO A 133 -0.04 -7.79 3.40
C PRO A 133 -1.45 -7.24 3.41
N ALA A 134 -2.15 -7.35 2.28
CA ALA A 134 -3.51 -6.87 2.12
C ALA A 134 -4.48 -8.07 1.99
N PRO A 135 -5.75 -7.91 2.41
CA PRO A 135 -6.76 -8.93 2.19
C PRO A 135 -6.98 -9.19 0.68
N PRO A 136 -7.59 -10.34 0.31
CA PRO A 136 -8.02 -10.59 -1.05
C PRO A 136 -8.88 -9.44 -1.60
N GLY A 137 -8.75 -9.14 -2.89
CA GLY A 137 -9.44 -8.01 -3.52
C GLY A 137 -8.67 -6.69 -3.54
N VAL A 138 -7.57 -6.55 -2.79
CA VAL A 138 -6.82 -5.30 -2.73
C VAL A 138 -5.65 -5.30 -3.74
N MET A 139 -5.75 -4.42 -4.72
CA MET A 139 -4.84 -4.33 -5.85
C MET A 139 -4.04 -3.03 -5.80
N TYR A 140 -2.76 -3.10 -6.14
CA TYR A 140 -1.86 -1.95 -6.04
C TYR A 140 -0.92 -1.86 -7.23
N GLN A 141 -0.79 -0.66 -7.79
CA GLN A 141 0.21 -0.31 -8.80
C GLN A 141 1.04 0.88 -8.32
N GLY A 142 2.36 0.73 -8.27
CA GLY A 142 3.27 1.79 -7.81
C GLY A 142 4.12 2.35 -8.94
N PHE A 143 3.96 3.63 -9.28
CA PHE A 143 4.70 4.31 -10.33
C PHE A 143 5.50 5.48 -9.74
N LYS A 144 6.72 5.19 -9.29
CA LYS A 144 7.53 6.14 -8.53
C LYS A 144 7.73 7.46 -9.27
N GLY A 145 7.27 8.56 -8.67
CA GLY A 145 7.47 9.91 -9.22
C GLY A 145 6.68 10.20 -10.51
N CYS A 146 5.70 9.36 -10.85
CA CYS A 146 4.86 9.57 -12.02
C CYS A 146 4.12 10.91 -11.95
N LYS A 147 3.91 11.55 -13.10
CA LYS A 147 3.11 12.77 -13.19
C LYS A 147 1.62 12.43 -12.98
N PRO A 148 0.82 13.33 -12.38
CA PRO A 148 -0.60 13.07 -12.09
C PRO A 148 -1.41 12.62 -13.32
N GLU A 149 -1.16 13.22 -14.48
CA GLU A 149 -1.87 12.93 -15.73
C GLU A 149 -1.64 11.48 -16.16
N LYS A 150 -0.37 11.05 -16.15
CA LYS A 150 -0.02 9.68 -16.50
C LYS A 150 -0.48 8.69 -15.44
N LEU A 151 -0.49 9.07 -14.16
CA LEU A 151 -1.00 8.23 -13.09
C LEU A 151 -2.51 7.98 -13.24
N LEU A 152 -3.28 9.03 -13.57
CA LEU A 152 -4.71 8.89 -13.83
C LEU A 152 -5.00 8.03 -15.05
N GLN A 153 -4.23 8.19 -16.13
CA GLN A 153 -4.35 7.30 -17.28
C GLN A 153 -4.11 5.84 -16.88
N LEU A 154 -3.00 5.55 -16.18
CA LEU A 154 -2.68 4.19 -15.72
C LEU A 154 -3.75 3.61 -14.78
N HIS A 155 -4.38 4.47 -13.98
CA HIS A 155 -5.48 4.07 -13.10
C HIS A 155 -6.74 3.70 -13.91
N ARG A 156 -7.12 4.54 -14.89
CA ARG A 156 -8.24 4.28 -15.80
C ARG A 156 -8.03 3.01 -16.63
N ASP A 157 -6.82 2.82 -17.18
CA ASP A 157 -6.45 1.59 -17.90
C ASP A 157 -6.62 0.36 -17.00
N GLY A 158 -6.21 0.47 -15.73
CA GLY A 158 -6.37 -0.60 -14.73
C GLY A 158 -7.83 -0.86 -14.36
N ILE A 159 -8.67 0.18 -14.27
CA ILE A 159 -10.11 0.05 -14.06
C ILE A 159 -10.74 -0.70 -15.23
N GLU A 160 -10.49 -0.25 -16.46
CA GLU A 160 -11.05 -0.85 -17.68
C GLU A 160 -10.70 -2.33 -17.78
N PHE A 161 -9.42 -2.67 -17.55
CA PHE A 161 -8.95 -4.04 -17.50
C PHE A 161 -9.74 -4.87 -16.46
N LEU A 162 -9.92 -4.36 -15.24
CA LEU A 162 -10.65 -5.07 -14.19
C LEU A 162 -12.14 -5.19 -14.51
N GLN A 163 -12.80 -4.15 -15.00
CA GLN A 163 -14.22 -4.20 -15.37
C GLN A 163 -14.49 -5.23 -16.46
N GLY A 164 -13.62 -5.32 -17.47
CA GLY A 164 -13.72 -6.30 -18.54
C GLY A 164 -13.70 -7.75 -18.06
N HIS A 165 -13.06 -8.03 -16.92
CA HIS A 165 -12.93 -9.38 -16.36
C HIS A 165 -13.91 -9.67 -15.23
N LEU A 166 -14.07 -8.73 -14.29
CA LEU A 166 -14.92 -8.89 -13.12
C LEU A 166 -16.40 -8.78 -13.47
N GLN A 167 -16.74 -8.08 -14.56
CA GLN A 167 -18.12 -7.77 -14.95
C GLN A 167 -18.88 -7.03 -13.83
N THR A 168 -18.18 -6.18 -13.07
CA THR A 168 -18.74 -5.37 -11.99
C THR A 168 -18.59 -3.88 -12.26
N GLU A 169 -19.51 -3.10 -11.70
CA GLU A 169 -19.44 -1.65 -11.71
C GLU A 169 -18.56 -1.10 -10.58
N LEU A 170 -18.10 0.12 -10.77
CA LEU A 170 -17.42 0.87 -9.73
C LEU A 170 -18.40 1.30 -8.63
N VAL A 171 -17.91 1.29 -7.40
CA VAL A 171 -18.66 1.73 -6.22
C VAL A 171 -18.31 3.18 -5.91
N LEU A 172 -19.33 3.97 -5.59
CA LEU A 172 -19.19 5.38 -5.24
C LEU A 172 -18.43 5.58 -3.92
N HIS A 173 -17.63 6.64 -3.87
CA HIS A 173 -16.91 7.10 -2.67
C HIS A 173 -17.73 8.13 -1.87
N GLU A 174 -18.84 7.70 -1.27
CA GLU A 174 -19.72 8.60 -0.49
C GLU A 174 -19.00 9.19 0.74
N ASP A 175 -18.33 8.33 1.51
CA ASP A 175 -17.53 8.69 2.69
C ASP A 175 -16.15 8.02 2.62
N VAL A 176 -15.16 8.78 2.13
CA VAL A 176 -13.78 8.32 2.00
C VAL A 176 -13.12 8.11 3.36
N ALA A 177 -13.45 8.92 4.37
CA ALA A 177 -12.86 8.84 5.70
C ALA A 177 -13.24 7.53 6.40
N SER A 178 -14.54 7.24 6.49
CA SER A 178 -15.03 5.98 7.05
C SER A 178 -14.56 4.78 6.24
N SER A 179 -14.52 4.91 4.91
CA SER A 179 -13.98 3.89 4.01
C SER A 179 -12.52 3.54 4.30
N MET A 180 -11.66 4.54 4.49
CA MET A 180 -10.25 4.32 4.84
C MET A 180 -10.11 3.68 6.22
N GLN A 181 -10.89 4.11 7.20
CA GLN A 181 -10.87 3.51 8.54
C GLN A 181 -11.25 2.02 8.49
N GLN A 182 -12.32 1.68 7.76
CA GLN A 182 -12.75 0.29 7.57
C GLN A 182 -11.70 -0.54 6.81
N PHE A 183 -11.09 0.03 5.76
CA PHE A 183 -10.02 -0.61 5.01
C PHE A 183 -8.83 -0.95 5.91
N ILE A 184 -8.36 0.01 6.71
CA ILE A 184 -7.25 -0.19 7.65
C ILE A 184 -7.61 -1.24 8.71
N GLY A 185 -8.83 -1.21 9.24
CA GLY A 185 -9.31 -2.23 10.17
C GLY A 185 -9.26 -3.65 9.58
N ARG A 186 -9.70 -3.82 8.33
CA ARG A 186 -9.62 -5.10 7.60
C ARG A 186 -8.18 -5.52 7.32
N GLN A 187 -7.33 -4.59 6.88
CA GLN A 187 -5.92 -4.86 6.61
C GLN A 187 -5.18 -5.33 7.86
N LEU A 188 -5.42 -4.68 9.00
CA LEU A 188 -4.86 -5.08 10.28
C LEU A 188 -5.38 -6.43 10.73
N THR A 189 -6.69 -6.68 10.61
CA THR A 189 -7.27 -7.99 10.94
C THR A 189 -6.62 -9.09 10.12
N PHE A 190 -6.47 -8.90 8.80
CA PHE A 190 -5.80 -9.85 7.92
C PHE A 190 -4.33 -10.09 8.30
N LEU A 191 -3.62 -9.02 8.65
CA LEU A 191 -2.23 -9.08 9.08
C LEU A 191 -2.07 -9.85 10.41
N PHE A 192 -2.94 -9.62 11.38
CA PHE A 192 -2.90 -10.29 12.69
C PHE A 192 -3.42 -11.72 12.67
N THR A 193 -4.28 -12.09 11.71
CA THR A 193 -4.81 -13.46 11.61
C THR A 193 -3.73 -14.48 11.21
N ARG A 194 -2.65 -14.03 10.56
CA ARG A 194 -1.56 -14.91 10.10
C ARG A 194 -0.21 -14.38 10.59
N PRO A 195 0.39 -14.92 11.67
CA PRO A 195 1.63 -14.38 12.24
C PRO A 195 2.80 -14.36 11.24
N TRP A 196 2.82 -15.27 10.27
CA TRP A 196 3.80 -15.27 9.18
C TRP A 196 3.76 -14.02 8.30
N ASN A 197 2.60 -13.35 8.19
CA ASN A 197 2.48 -12.09 7.45
C ASN A 197 3.33 -10.98 8.09
N ILE A 198 3.39 -10.95 9.41
CA ILE A 198 4.20 -9.98 10.17
C ILE A 198 5.68 -10.28 9.97
N LEU A 199 6.07 -11.55 10.07
CA LEU A 199 7.47 -11.97 9.89
C LEU A 199 7.95 -11.76 8.45
N ALA A 200 7.05 -11.70 7.47
CA ALA A 200 7.39 -11.42 6.08
C ALA A 200 7.52 -9.92 5.75
N LEU A 201 7.16 -9.00 6.66
CA LEU A 201 7.18 -7.56 6.38
C LEU A 201 8.55 -7.03 5.93
N PRO A 202 9.69 -7.39 6.57
CA PRO A 202 10.98 -6.88 6.14
C PRO A 202 11.35 -7.37 4.74
N TYR A 203 11.03 -8.63 4.43
CA TYR A 203 11.22 -9.19 3.10
C TYR A 203 10.34 -8.48 2.06
N ARG A 204 9.06 -8.23 2.36
CA ARG A 204 8.14 -7.51 1.47
C ARG A 204 8.60 -6.08 1.21
N TYR A 205 9.09 -5.41 2.25
CA TYR A 205 9.70 -4.10 2.13
C TYR A 205 10.97 -4.13 1.27
N ALA A 206 11.82 -5.14 1.41
CA ALA A 206 13.07 -5.24 0.65
C ALA A 206 12.87 -5.72 -0.79
N VAL A 207 11.83 -6.51 -1.08
CA VAL A 207 11.67 -7.21 -2.36
C VAL A 207 10.35 -6.87 -3.06
N THR A 208 9.20 -7.11 -2.42
CA THR A 208 7.88 -7.00 -3.07
C THR A 208 7.61 -5.61 -3.64
N ARG A 209 8.05 -4.54 -2.97
CA ARG A 209 7.88 -3.17 -3.49
C ARG A 209 8.55 -2.94 -4.84
N PHE A 210 9.67 -3.62 -5.11
CA PHE A 210 10.40 -3.49 -6.38
C PHE A 210 9.81 -4.40 -7.45
N VAL A 211 9.27 -5.57 -7.07
CA VAL A 211 8.59 -6.48 -8.01
C VAL A 211 7.37 -5.82 -8.65
N ARG A 212 6.65 -4.98 -7.89
CA ARG A 212 5.45 -4.25 -8.35
C ARG A 212 5.73 -2.83 -8.84
N GLN A 213 7.00 -2.43 -8.87
CA GLN A 213 7.38 -1.10 -9.32
C GLN A 213 7.17 -0.99 -10.83
N ASN A 214 6.47 0.06 -11.25
CA ASN A 214 6.19 0.38 -12.64
C ASN A 214 5.50 -0.76 -13.41
N THR A 215 4.69 -1.57 -12.72
CA THR A 215 3.91 -2.64 -13.35
C THR A 215 2.42 -2.34 -13.32
N THR A 216 1.77 -2.44 -14.48
CA THR A 216 0.30 -2.31 -14.57
C THR A 216 -0.37 -3.52 -13.91
N ILE A 217 -1.70 -3.47 -13.67
CA ILE A 217 -2.42 -4.62 -13.14
C ILE A 217 -2.42 -5.77 -14.14
N GLU A 218 -2.64 -5.48 -15.42
CA GLU A 218 -2.48 -6.47 -16.50
C GLU A 218 -1.11 -7.16 -16.45
N GLN A 219 -0.02 -6.39 -16.40
CA GLN A 219 1.33 -6.98 -16.29
C GLN A 219 1.56 -7.75 -14.97
N GLN A 220 0.86 -7.38 -13.89
CA GLN A 220 0.91 -8.13 -12.64
C GLN A 220 0.16 -9.47 -12.77
N GLU A 221 -0.92 -9.52 -13.55
CA GLU A 221 -1.67 -10.74 -13.86
C GLU A 221 -0.81 -11.69 -14.68
N GLU A 222 -0.22 -11.21 -15.77
CA GLU A 222 0.66 -11.99 -16.65
C GLU A 222 1.85 -12.59 -15.89
N LYS A 223 2.34 -11.88 -14.85
CA LYS A 223 3.44 -12.31 -13.99
C LYS A 223 2.99 -13.24 -12.84
N GLY A 224 1.70 -13.51 -12.71
CA GLY A 224 1.13 -14.28 -11.60
C GLY A 224 1.26 -13.61 -10.23
N ILE A 225 1.47 -12.29 -10.18
CA ILE A 225 1.54 -11.51 -8.95
C ILE A 225 0.15 -11.33 -8.34
N ILE A 226 -0.87 -11.26 -9.21
CA ILE A 226 -2.28 -11.24 -8.86
C ILE A 226 -2.96 -12.45 -9.48
N ASN A 227 -4.04 -12.92 -8.86
CA ASN A 227 -4.83 -14.03 -9.36
C ASN A 227 -6.22 -13.51 -9.71
N LEU A 228 -6.48 -13.35 -11.01
CA LEU A 228 -7.71 -12.76 -11.50
C LEU A 228 -8.92 -13.69 -11.31
N ASP A 229 -8.75 -15.00 -11.47
CA ASP A 229 -9.82 -15.98 -11.22
C ASP A 229 -10.36 -15.88 -9.79
N SER A 230 -9.46 -15.72 -8.81
CA SER A 230 -9.85 -15.51 -7.41
C SER A 230 -10.67 -14.23 -7.22
N LEU A 231 -10.37 -13.17 -7.97
CA LEU A 231 -11.12 -11.90 -7.91
C LEU A 231 -12.49 -12.05 -8.58
N ILE A 232 -12.57 -12.77 -9.70
CA ILE A 232 -13.84 -13.04 -10.40
C ILE A 232 -14.78 -13.84 -9.50
N HIS A 233 -14.28 -14.85 -8.79
CA HIS A 233 -15.08 -15.60 -7.81
C HIS A 233 -15.58 -14.68 -6.68
N GLN A 234 -14.70 -13.87 -6.10
CA GLN A 234 -15.07 -12.91 -5.05
C GLN A 234 -16.12 -11.89 -5.52
N ALA A 235 -16.03 -11.41 -6.76
CA ALA A 235 -16.99 -10.50 -7.36
C ALA A 235 -18.37 -11.15 -7.54
N ARG A 236 -18.41 -12.41 -7.98
CA ARG A 236 -19.67 -13.17 -8.19
C ARG A 236 -20.39 -13.49 -6.90
N ASP A 237 -19.66 -13.83 -5.83
CA ASP A 237 -20.25 -14.16 -4.54
C ASP A 237 -20.90 -12.93 -3.84
N ALA A 238 -20.58 -11.72 -4.32
CA ALA A 238 -21.10 -10.46 -3.79
C ALA A 238 -22.27 -9.86 -4.57
N ALA A 239 -22.59 -10.40 -5.76
CA ALA A 239 -23.68 -9.96 -6.63
C ALA A 239 -24.97 -10.74 -6.36
#